data_AF-A0A376UEM3-F1
#
_entry.id   AF-A0A376UEM3-F1
#
_cell.length_a   1.000
_cell.length_b   1.000
_cell.length_c   1.000
_cell.angle_alpha   90.00
_cell.angle_beta   90.00
_cell.angle_gamma   90.00
#
_symmetry.space_group_name_H-M   'P 1'
#
loop_
_entity.id
_entity.type
_entity.pdbx_description
1 polymer ?
#
loop_
_entity_poly.entity_id
_entity_poly.type
_entity_poly.pdbx_seq_one_letter_code
_entity_poly.pdbx_strand_id
1 'polypeptide(L)'
;MPRFAANLSMMFTEVPFIERFAAARKAGFDAVEFLFPYDYSTLQIQKQLEQNHLTLALFNTAPGDINAGNGDYPPFPDVSTKHTQTSTWHWNMHWRSIVNKSM
;
A
#
# COMPACT_ATOMS: atom_id res chain seq x y z
N MET A 1 -1.15 -25.09 6.28
CA MET A 1 -0.60 -24.75 4.94
C MET A 1 -0.23 -23.28 4.91
N PRO A 2 0.79 -22.87 4.14
CA PRO A 2 1.15 -21.46 4.01
C PRO A 2 0.00 -20.64 3.41
N ARG A 3 -0.17 -19.40 3.89
CA ARG A 3 -1.11 -18.42 3.32
C ARG A 3 -0.34 -17.54 2.34
N PHE A 4 -0.77 -17.50 1.08
CA PHE A 4 -0.16 -16.67 0.05
C PHE A 4 -0.87 -15.32 -0.07
N ALA A 5 -0.10 -14.26 -0.31
CA ALA A 5 -0.60 -12.95 -0.68
C ALA A 5 -0.23 -12.65 -2.14
N ALA A 6 -1.15 -12.09 -2.91
CA ALA A 6 -0.85 -11.64 -4.26
C ALA A 6 -0.14 -10.28 -4.23
N ASN A 7 1.01 -10.17 -4.89
CA ASN A 7 1.71 -8.90 -5.03
C ASN A 7 1.14 -8.10 -6.21
N LEU A 8 0.27 -7.13 -5.94
CA LEU A 8 -0.45 -6.36 -6.96
C LEU A 8 0.44 -5.36 -7.71
N SER A 9 1.67 -5.13 -7.25
CA SER A 9 2.66 -4.34 -8.00
C SER A 9 3.28 -5.15 -9.14
N MET A 10 3.27 -6.49 -9.04
CA MET A 10 3.87 -7.39 -10.04
C MET A 10 2.84 -8.26 -10.78
N MET A 11 1.70 -8.56 -10.16
CA MET A 11 0.64 -9.41 -10.70
C MET A 11 -0.57 -8.58 -11.16
N PHE A 12 -1.35 -9.13 -12.09
CA PHE A 12 -2.58 -8.51 -12.62
C PHE A 12 -2.34 -7.14 -13.26
N THR A 13 -1.17 -6.95 -13.87
CA THR A 13 -0.76 -5.66 -14.46
C THR A 13 -1.49 -5.34 -15.76
N GLU A 14 -2.27 -6.29 -16.28
CA GLU A 14 -3.16 -6.13 -17.43
C GLU A 14 -4.34 -5.20 -17.14
N VAL A 15 -4.63 -4.91 -15.86
CA VAL A 15 -5.69 -3.98 -15.43
C VAL A 15 -5.14 -2.86 -14.53
N PRO A 16 -5.85 -1.72 -14.43
CA PRO A 16 -5.50 -0.63 -13.51
C PRO A 16 -5.38 -1.11 -12.06
N PHE A 17 -4.48 -0.51 -11.28
CA PHE A 17 -4.16 -0.95 -9.91
C PHE A 17 -5.38 -1.20 -9.03
N ILE A 18 -6.37 -0.30 -9.06
CA ILE A 18 -7.57 -0.42 -8.21
C ILE A 18 -8.44 -1.64 -8.57
N GLU A 19 -8.38 -2.12 -9.80
CA GLU A 19 -9.12 -3.29 -10.27
C GLU A 19 -8.41 -4.61 -9.93
N ARG A 20 -7.11 -4.56 -9.60
CA ARG A 20 -6.29 -5.75 -9.28
C ARG A 20 -6.74 -6.45 -8.01
N PHE A 21 -7.37 -5.74 -7.08
CA PHE A 21 -7.95 -6.33 -5.86
C PHE A 21 -9.03 -7.36 -6.23
N ALA A 22 -9.95 -7.01 -7.14
CA ALA A 22 -10.96 -7.93 -7.62
C ALA A 22 -10.36 -9.10 -8.40
N ALA A 23 -9.32 -8.84 -9.21
CA ALA A 23 -8.60 -9.90 -9.93
C ALA A 23 -7.93 -10.90 -8.97
N ALA A 24 -7.27 -10.42 -7.92
CA ALA A 24 -6.65 -11.25 -6.89
C ALA A 24 -7.69 -12.12 -6.16
N ARG A 25 -8.84 -11.54 -5.78
CA ARG A 25 -9.91 -12.33 -5.15
C ARG A 25 -10.47 -13.39 -6.09
N LYS A 26 -10.69 -13.04 -7.37
CA LYS A 26 -11.17 -13.98 -8.40
C LYS A 26 -10.18 -15.14 -8.62
N ALA A 27 -8.88 -14.88 -8.48
CA ALA A 27 -7.84 -15.90 -8.55
C ALA A 27 -7.70 -16.75 -7.27
N GLY A 28 -8.48 -16.48 -6.23
CA GLY A 28 -8.53 -17.28 -5.00
C GLY A 28 -7.57 -16.82 -3.89
N PHE A 29 -7.01 -15.62 -3.99
CA PHE A 29 -6.22 -15.04 -2.90
C PHE A 29 -7.13 -14.46 -1.82
N ASP A 30 -6.74 -14.66 -0.56
CA ASP A 30 -7.37 -14.04 0.61
C ASP A 30 -6.55 -12.84 1.15
N ALA A 31 -5.36 -12.61 0.59
CA ALA A 31 -4.48 -11.52 1.00
C ALA A 31 -3.76 -10.88 -0.19
N VAL A 32 -3.41 -9.61 -0.03
CA VAL A 32 -2.67 -8.84 -1.04
C VAL A 32 -1.55 -8.04 -0.40
N GLU A 33 -0.54 -7.75 -1.20
CA GLU A 33 0.54 -6.81 -0.89
C GLU A 33 0.85 -5.96 -2.13
N PHE A 34 1.46 -4.80 -1.92
CA PHE A 34 1.88 -3.90 -3.00
C PHE A 34 2.92 -2.91 -2.48
N LEU A 35 3.76 -2.36 -3.36
CA LEU A 35 4.87 -1.50 -2.95
C LEU A 35 4.38 -0.14 -2.44
N PHE A 36 3.76 0.66 -3.31
CA PHE A 36 3.52 2.09 -3.03
C PHE A 36 2.07 2.48 -3.36
N PRO A 37 1.20 2.65 -2.33
CA PRO A 37 -0.21 3.01 -2.55
C PRO A 37 -0.47 4.52 -2.67
N TYR A 38 0.57 5.36 -2.67
CA TYR A 38 0.47 6.79 -2.33
C TYR A 38 -0.29 7.66 -3.33
N ASP A 39 -0.51 7.18 -4.54
CA ASP A 39 -1.36 7.85 -5.54
C ASP A 39 -2.86 7.64 -5.27
N TYR A 40 -3.22 6.78 -4.31
CA TYR A 40 -4.59 6.45 -3.96
C TYR A 40 -4.91 6.85 -2.52
N SER A 41 -6.13 7.33 -2.29
CA SER A 41 -6.60 7.60 -0.94
C SER A 41 -6.75 6.30 -0.14
N THR A 42 -6.57 6.40 1.17
CA THR A 42 -6.81 5.29 2.12
C THR A 42 -8.21 4.71 1.99
N LEU A 43 -9.23 5.56 1.79
CA LEU A 43 -10.62 5.13 1.63
C LEU A 43 -10.84 4.31 0.36
N GLN A 44 -10.19 4.66 -0.75
CA GLN A 44 -10.27 3.89 -2.00
C GLN A 44 -9.73 2.47 -1.80
N ILE A 45 -8.57 2.35 -1.15
CA ILE A 45 -7.95 1.04 -0.90
C ILE A 45 -8.75 0.24 0.13
N GLN A 46 -9.17 0.88 1.24
CA GLN A 46 -9.99 0.22 2.25
C GLN A 46 -11.26 -0.37 1.64
N LYS A 47 -11.96 0.41 0.79
CA LYS A 47 -13.15 -0.06 0.09
C LYS A 47 -12.86 -1.29 -0.77
N GLN A 48 -11.74 -1.33 -1.48
CA GLN A 48 -11.37 -2.51 -2.27
C GLN A 48 -11.06 -3.73 -1.41
N LEU A 49 -10.37 -3.55 -0.27
CA LEU A 49 -10.10 -4.65 0.67
C LEU A 49 -11.41 -5.22 1.24
N GLU A 50 -12.32 -4.35 1.69
CA GLU A 50 -13.62 -4.74 2.24
C GLU A 50 -14.52 -5.42 1.19
N GLN A 51 -14.64 -4.83 0.00
CA GLN A 51 -15.50 -5.36 -1.08
C GLN A 51 -15.03 -6.71 -1.61
N ASN A 52 -13.72 -6.97 -1.60
CA ASN A 52 -13.14 -8.20 -2.11
C ASN A 52 -12.73 -9.19 -1.02
N HIS A 53 -13.06 -8.92 0.26
CA HIS A 53 -12.70 -9.77 1.39
C HIS A 53 -11.20 -10.11 1.44
N LEU A 54 -10.34 -9.10 1.29
CA LEU A 54 -8.89 -9.26 1.25
C LEU A 54 -8.24 -8.68 2.50
N THR A 55 -7.27 -9.41 3.04
CA THR A 55 -6.34 -8.88 4.04
C THR A 55 -5.17 -8.17 3.37
N LEU A 56 -4.83 -6.97 3.82
CA LEU A 56 -3.58 -6.31 3.42
C LEU A 56 -2.42 -6.88 4.23
N ALA A 57 -1.52 -7.62 3.57
CA ALA A 57 -0.37 -8.27 4.20
C ALA A 57 0.82 -7.31 4.36
N LEU A 58 1.14 -6.53 3.32
CA LEU A 58 2.33 -5.67 3.32
C LEU A 58 2.20 -4.51 2.32
N PHE A 59 2.77 -3.37 2.69
CA PHE A 59 3.15 -2.29 1.78
C PHE A 59 4.39 -1.56 2.27
N ASN A 60 5.07 -0.83 1.39
CA ASN A 60 6.32 -0.13 1.72
C ASN A 60 6.06 1.33 2.09
N THR A 61 7.02 1.91 2.83
CA THR A 61 7.14 3.36 3.00
C THR A 61 7.41 4.06 1.67
N ALA A 62 7.14 5.36 1.58
CA ALA A 62 7.40 6.14 0.38
C ALA A 62 8.86 5.99 -0.07
N PRO A 63 9.13 5.73 -1.36
CA PRO A 63 10.47 5.40 -1.85
C PRO A 63 11.43 6.59 -1.90
N GLY A 64 11.00 7.80 -1.53
CA GLY A 64 11.74 9.03 -1.81
C GLY A 64 11.61 9.44 -3.28
N ASP A 65 12.46 10.37 -3.73
CA ASP A 65 12.47 10.84 -5.12
C ASP A 65 13.19 9.84 -6.04
N ILE A 66 12.41 9.03 -6.73
CA ILE A 66 12.89 8.00 -7.66
C ILE A 66 13.40 8.56 -8.99
N ASN A 67 13.07 9.81 -9.34
CA ASN A 67 13.53 10.45 -10.58
C ASN A 67 14.87 11.18 -10.39
N ALA A 68 15.29 11.38 -9.14
CA ALA A 68 16.60 11.95 -8.81
C ALA A 68 17.78 10.96 -9.02
N GLY A 69 17.52 9.74 -9.53
CA GLY A 69 18.56 8.77 -9.89
C GLY A 69 19.21 8.04 -8.71
N ASN A 70 18.81 8.33 -7.48
CA ASN A 70 19.33 7.68 -6.28
C ASN A 70 18.39 6.54 -5.88
N GLY A 71 18.58 5.37 -6.49
CA GLY A 71 17.99 4.11 -6.01
C GLY A 71 18.53 3.66 -4.65
N ASP A 72 19.41 4.44 -4.04
CA ASP A 72 19.94 4.25 -2.70
C ASP A 72 19.28 5.26 -1.76
N TYR A 73 18.57 4.73 -0.77
CA TYR A 73 18.09 5.46 0.41
C TYR A 73 19.17 6.45 0.90
N PRO A 74 18.95 7.78 0.89
CA PRO A 74 19.74 8.65 1.73
C PRO A 74 19.34 8.40 3.20
N PRO A 75 20.28 8.44 4.16
CA PRO A 75 19.94 8.37 5.57
C PRO A 75 19.01 9.56 5.86
N PHE A 76 17.88 9.34 6.55
CA PHE A 76 17.08 10.46 7.05
C PHE A 76 18.02 11.41 7.80
N PRO A 77 18.15 12.69 7.40
CA PRO A 77 17.44 13.73 8.15
C PRO A 77 17.16 15.03 7.37
N ASP A 78 15.93 15.51 7.43
CA ASP A 78 15.53 16.77 8.10
C ASP A 78 14.16 17.20 7.59
N VAL A 79 13.34 17.57 8.56
CA VAL A 79 11.92 17.89 8.51
C VAL A 79 11.74 19.37 8.21
N SER A 80 12.16 19.81 7.03
CA SER A 80 12.17 21.25 6.72
C SER A 80 11.66 21.69 5.34
N THR A 81 10.92 20.83 4.62
CA THR A 81 10.10 21.26 3.47
C THR A 81 8.61 21.09 3.74
N LYS A 82 8.09 21.98 4.59
CA LYS A 82 6.70 22.50 4.65
C LYS A 82 5.58 21.61 4.07
N HIS A 83 5.46 20.38 4.56
CA HIS A 83 4.18 19.78 4.93
C HIS A 83 4.36 19.30 6.35
N THR A 84 3.61 19.91 7.26
CA THR A 84 3.72 19.78 8.72
C THR A 84 4.00 18.33 9.17
N GLN A 85 5.05 18.19 9.96
CA GLN A 85 5.57 16.97 10.60
C GLN A 85 4.54 16.26 11.51
N THR A 86 3.38 16.89 11.76
CA THR A 86 2.21 16.27 12.40
C THR A 86 1.45 15.31 11.48
N SER A 87 1.69 15.36 10.16
CA SER A 87 1.00 14.54 9.18
C SER A 87 1.52 13.10 9.21
N THR A 88 2.82 12.83 9.13
CA THR A 88 3.35 11.45 9.08
C THR A 88 2.97 10.58 10.30
N TRP A 89 2.86 11.19 11.49
CA TRP A 89 2.41 10.51 12.71
C TRP A 89 0.90 10.23 12.75
N HIS A 90 0.06 11.18 12.32
CA HIS A 90 -1.39 10.94 12.16
C HIS A 90 -1.70 10.00 10.99
N TRP A 91 -0.86 9.98 9.95
CA TRP A 91 -1.03 9.18 8.75
C TRP A 91 -0.72 7.70 8.96
N ASN A 92 0.31 7.37 9.76
CA ASN A 92 0.54 6.00 10.21
C ASN A 92 -0.62 5.48 11.08
N MET A 93 -1.36 6.34 11.80
CA MET A 93 -2.57 5.91 12.53
C MET A 93 -3.73 5.55 11.60
N HIS A 94 -3.91 6.27 10.48
CA HIS A 94 -5.02 5.99 9.57
C HIS A 94 -4.82 4.67 8.81
N TRP A 95 -3.59 4.35 8.41
CA TRP A 95 -3.25 3.05 7.82
C TRP A 95 -3.26 1.91 8.84
N ARG A 96 -2.86 2.17 10.10
CA ARG A 96 -3.02 1.19 11.20
C ARG A 96 -4.46 0.73 11.39
N SER A 97 -5.44 1.62 11.23
CA SER A 97 -6.86 1.26 11.29
C SER A 97 -7.28 0.28 10.18
N ILE A 98 -6.73 0.46 8.97
CA ILE A 98 -7.00 -0.42 7.82
C ILE A 98 -6.33 -1.79 7.99
N VAL A 99 -5.08 -1.81 8.45
CA VAL A 99 -4.33 -3.05 8.69
C VAL A 99 -4.93 -3.85 9.86
N ASN A 100 -5.28 -3.20 10.97
CA ASN A 100 -5.79 -3.88 12.17
C ASN A 100 -7.25 -4.36 12.06
N LYS A 101 -8.07 -3.81 11.16
CA LYS A 101 -9.43 -4.32 10.92
C LYS A 101 -9.46 -5.59 10.06
N SER A 102 -8.34 -5.95 9.45
CA SER A 102 -8.23 -7.09 8.53
C SER A 102 -7.61 -8.34 9.18
N MET A 103 -7.37 -8.32 10.49
CA MET A 103 -6.85 -9.43 11.31
C MET A 103 -7.97 -10.12 12.10
#